data_AF-A0A3S0N4F2-F1
#
_entry.id   AF-A0A3S0N4F2-F1
#
_cell.length_a   1.000
_cell.length_b   1.000
_cell.length_c   1.000
_cell.angle_alpha   90.00
_cell.angle_beta   90.00
_cell.angle_gamma   90.00
#
_symmetry.space_group_name_H-M   'P 1'
#
loop_
_entity.id
_entity.type
_entity.pdbx_description
1 polymer ?
#
loop_
_entity_poly.entity_id
_entity_poly.type
_entity_poly.pdbx_seq_one_letter_code
_entity_poly.pdbx_strand_id
1 'polypeptide(L)' 'MKSHISPPEDILRGIFQCVKYKHLIEAKQIIDNELPNSRVILALEGKLPEKFTMAKNLLGIEVIDNIQMSKAKLK' A
#
# COMPACT_ATOMS: atom_id res chain seq x y z
N MET A 1 25.06 -2.90 -4.01
CA MET A 1 24.02 -3.69 -4.73
C MET A 1 22.98 -4.09 -3.70
N LYS A 2 21.81 -3.45 -3.66
CA LYS A 2 20.76 -3.77 -2.68
C LYS A 2 19.76 -4.69 -3.38
N SER A 3 19.74 -5.93 -2.92
CA SER A 3 18.97 -7.02 -3.49
C SER A 3 17.48 -6.68 -3.61
N HIS A 4 16.89 -7.24 -4.65
CA HIS A 4 15.48 -7.24 -5.10
C HIS A 4 14.45 -7.75 -4.08
N ILE A 5 14.74 -7.68 -2.78
CA ILE A 5 13.90 -8.21 -1.71
C ILE A 5 13.74 -7.07 -0.71
N SER A 6 12.58 -6.42 -0.70
CA SER A 6 12.22 -5.46 0.33
C SER A 6 12.33 -6.17 1.69
N PRO A 7 13.22 -5.74 2.60
CA PRO A 7 13.25 -6.30 3.94
C PRO A 7 11.85 -6.22 4.59
N PRO A 8 11.51 -7.14 5.51
CA PRO A 8 10.18 -7.17 6.14
C PRO A 8 9.75 -5.83 6.76
N GLU A 9 10.71 -5.04 7.21
CA GLU A 9 10.53 -3.68 7.73
C GLU A 9 9.93 -2.71 6.70
N ASP A 10 10.26 -2.88 5.41
CA ASP A 10 9.72 -2.06 4.32
C ASP A 10 8.24 -2.36 4.05
N ILE A 11 7.80 -3.61 4.23
CA ILE A 11 6.38 -3.99 4.10
C ILE A 11 5.57 -3.34 5.23
N LEU A 12 6.03 -3.47 6.47
CA LEU A 12 5.36 -2.86 7.61
C LEU A 12 5.33 -1.33 7.48
N ARG A 13 6.44 -0.73 7.02
CA ARG A 13 6.50 0.68 6.68
C ARG A 13 5.49 1.05 5.59
N GLY A 14 5.36 0.24 4.55
CA GLY A 14 4.36 0.41 3.48
C GLY A 14 2.93 0.41 4.02
N ILE A 15 2.58 -0.53 4.92
CA ILE A 15 1.27 -0.58 5.57
C ILE A 15 0.99 0.71 6.37
N PHE A 16 1.95 1.17 7.17
CA PHE A 16 1.79 2.42 7.93
C PHE A 16 1.71 3.65 7.03
N GLN A 17 2.44 3.65 5.91
CA GLN A 17 2.31 4.69 4.90
C GLN A 17 0.90 4.71 4.31
N CYS A 18 0.30 3.56 4.01
CA CYS A 18 -1.07 3.51 3.50
C CYS A 18 -2.06 4.17 4.47
N VAL A 19 -1.96 3.89 5.77
CA VAL A 19 -2.80 4.54 6.81
C VAL A 19 -2.57 6.04 6.80
N LYS A 20 -1.31 6.49 6.84
CA LYS A 20 -0.96 7.91 6.87
C LYS A 20 -1.52 8.67 5.68
N TYR A 21 -1.31 8.16 4.47
CA TYR A 21 -1.72 8.85 3.24
C TYR A 21 -3.22 8.82 3.04
N LYS A 22 -3.92 7.75 3.46
CA LYS A 22 -5.38 7.72 3.45
C LYS A 22 -5.97 8.91 4.20
N HIS A 23 -5.61 9.05 5.48
CA HIS A 23 -6.12 10.14 6.31
C HIS A 23 -5.66 11.52 5.83
N LEU A 24 -4.45 11.62 5.27
CA LEU A 24 -3.96 12.88 4.69
C LEU A 24 -4.80 13.30 3.47
N ILE A 25 -5.11 12.37 2.57
CA ILE A 25 -5.93 12.63 1.38
C ILE A 25 -7.36 12.98 1.80
N GLU A 26 -7.93 12.23 2.74
CA GLU A 26 -9.27 12.53 3.28
C GLU A 26 -9.33 13.90 3.94
N ALA A 27 -8.32 14.28 4.73
CA ALA A 27 -8.23 15.61 5.31
C ALA A 27 -8.15 16.71 4.24
N LYS A 28 -7.42 16.46 3.15
CA LYS A 28 -7.35 17.38 2.01
C LYS A 28 -8.72 17.52 1.31
N GLN A 29 -9.42 16.41 1.09
CA GLN A 29 -10.77 16.40 0.52
C GLN A 29 -11.75 17.22 1.38
N ILE A 30 -11.68 17.10 2.71
CA ILE A 30 -12.50 17.91 3.63
C ILE A 30 -12.23 19.40 3.45
N ILE A 31 -10.95 19.81 3.36
CA ILE A 31 -10.57 21.21 3.15
C ILE A 31 -11.10 21.73 1.80
N ASP A 32 -11.12 20.87 0.79
CA ASP A 32 -11.62 21.19 -0.55
C ASP A 32 -13.15 21.07 -0.67
N ASN A 33 -13.85 20.88 0.46
CA ASN A 33 -15.32 20.72 0.55
C ASN A 33 -15.85 19.52 -0.28
N GLU A 34 -15.02 18.49 -0.43
CA GLU A 34 -15.36 17.19 -1.02
C GLU A 34 -15.74 16.18 0.07
N LEU A 35 -16.59 15.22 -0.27
CA LEU A 35 -16.88 14.08 0.60
C LEU A 35 -15.66 13.14 0.61
N PRO A 36 -15.09 12.81 1.79
CA PRO A 36 -13.95 11.90 1.88
C PRO A 36 -14.25 10.55 1.24
N ASN A 37 -13.48 10.23 0.20
CA ASN A 37 -13.62 8.97 -0.53
C ASN A 37 -12.26 8.60 -1.10
N SER A 38 -11.43 7.98 -0.27
CA SER A 38 -10.08 7.57 -0.65
C SER A 38 -9.91 6.06 -0.49
N ARG A 39 -9.31 5.43 -1.49
CA ARG A 39 -8.91 4.02 -1.48
C ARG A 39 -7.40 3.95 -1.59
N VAL A 40 -6.78 3.24 -0.66
CA VAL A 40 -5.33 3.04 -0.64
C VAL A 40 -5.04 1.55 -0.65
N ILE A 41 -4.14 1.15 -1.55
CA ILE A 41 -3.76 -0.25 -1.77
C ILE A 41 -2.23 -0.33 -1.64
N LEU A 42 -1.74 -1.28 -0.86
CA LEU A 42 -0.34 -1.65 -0.86
C LEU A 42 -0.10 -2.70 -1.96
N ALA A 43 0.68 -2.34 -2.95
CA ALA A 43 1.06 -3.19 -4.07
C ALA A 43 2.43 -3.84 -3.79
N LEU A 44 2.52 -5.16 -3.84
CA LEU A 44 3.76 -5.92 -3.63
C LEU A 44 4.04 -6.81 -4.85
N GLU A 45 5.28 -6.76 -5.35
CA GLU A 45 5.75 -7.71 -6.38
C GLU A 45 5.89 -9.13 -5.80
N GLY A 46 6.25 -9.25 -4.52
CA GLY A 46 6.33 -10.52 -3.80
C GLY A 46 5.07 -10.85 -3.02
N LYS A 47 5.01 -12.07 -2.46
CA LYS A 47 3.93 -12.51 -1.55
C LYS A 47 3.98 -11.77 -0.22
N LEU A 48 2.82 -11.41 0.33
CA LEU A 48 2.74 -10.85 1.69
C LEU A 48 3.13 -11.92 2.73
N PRO A 49 4.16 -11.67 3.58
CA PRO A 49 4.48 -12.57 4.67
C PRO A 49 3.34 -12.68 5.69
N GLU A 50 3.06 -13.90 6.17
CA GLU A 50 1.92 -14.17 7.07
C GLU A 50 1.95 -13.35 8.36
N LYS A 51 3.14 -13.03 8.87
CA LYS A 51 3.34 -12.17 10.04
C LYS A 51 2.73 -10.77 9.90
N PHE A 52 2.48 -10.30 8.68
CA PHE A 52 1.87 -9.00 8.39
C PHE A 52 0.38 -9.08 8.05
N THR A 53 -0.19 -10.29 7.92
CA THR A 53 -1.62 -10.48 7.69
C THR A 53 -2.46 -9.89 8.81
N MET A 54 -2.02 -10.05 10.08
CA MET A 54 -2.70 -9.45 11.22
C MET A 54 -2.70 -7.92 11.15
N ALA A 55 -1.56 -7.31 10.86
CA ALA A 55 -1.44 -5.86 10.73
C ALA A 55 -2.31 -5.30 9.60
N LYS A 56 -2.30 -5.97 8.44
CA LYS A 56 -3.18 -5.65 7.30
C LYS A 56 -4.65 -5.60 7.71
N ASN A 57 -5.11 -6.66 8.37
CA ASN A 57 -6.52 -6.82 8.74
C ASN A 57 -6.94 -5.81 9.82
N LEU A 58 -6.11 -5.62 10.85
CA LEU A 58 -6.40 -4.68 11.93
C LEU A 58 -6.47 -3.22 11.45
N LEU A 59 -5.62 -2.86 10.48
CA LEU A 59 -5.57 -1.51 9.93
C LEU A 59 -6.51 -1.31 8.73
N GLY A 60 -7.23 -2.35 8.30
CA GLY A 60 -8.14 -2.30 7.16
C GLY A 60 -7.45 -1.92 5.85
N ILE A 61 -6.18 -2.29 5.67
CA ILE A 61 -5.41 -1.96 4.47
C ILE A 61 -5.60 -3.04 3.42
N GLU A 62 -5.89 -2.62 2.19
CA GLU A 62 -5.92 -3.53 1.05
C GLU A 62 -4.48 -3.80 0.59
N VAL A 63 -4.14 -5.08 0.41
CA VAL A 63 -2.82 -5.50 -0.08
C VAL A 63 -3.05 -6.41 -1.28
N ILE A 64 -2.46 -6.04 -2.41
CA ILE A 64 -2.37 -6.85 -3.61
C ILE A 64 -0.92 -7.32 -3.71
N ASP A 65 -0.71 -8.63 -3.64
CA ASP A 65 0.60 -9.24 -3.68
C ASP A 65 0.81 -10.05 -4.98
N ASN A 66 2.05 -10.49 -5.21
CA ASN A 66 2.43 -11.23 -6.42
C ASN A 66 2.12 -10.48 -7.73
N ILE A 67 2.25 -9.15 -7.74
CA ILE A 67 1.99 -8.35 -8.93
C ILE A 67 3.03 -8.68 -10.00
N GLN A 68 2.56 -9.21 -11.13
CA GLN A 68 3.38 -9.44 -12.30
C GLN A 68 3.33 -8.22 -13.20
N MET A 69 4.47 -7.54 -13.32
CA MET A 69 4.63 -6.46 -14.29
C MET A 69 4.60 -7.05 -15.72
N SER A 70 3.44 -7.04 -16.36
CA SER A 70 3.37 -7.17 -17.81
C SER A 70 4.04 -5.93 -18.40
N LYS A 71 5.20 -6.10 -19.04
CA LYS A 71 5.82 -5.03 -19.83
C LYS A 71 4.89 -4.73 -21.00
N ALA A 72 3.92 -3.83 -20.81
CA ALA A 72 3.28 -3.14 -21.91
C ALA A 72 4.39 -2.36 -22.60
N LYS A 73 4.85 -2.86 -23.75
CA LYS A 73 5.69 -2.09 -24.69
C LYS A 73 4.88 -0.83 -25.03
N LEU A 74 5.24 0.30 -24.43
CA LEU A 74 4.98 1.60 -25.02
C LEU A 74 5.77 1.62 -26.33
N LYS A 75 5.04 1.46 -27.43
CA LYS A 75 5.54 1.57 -28.80
C LYS A 75 5.55 3.02 -29.22
#